data_AF-U2Z4L9-F1
#
_entry.id   AF-U2Z4L9-F1
#
_cell.length_a   1.000
_cell.length_b   1.000
_cell.length_c   1.000
_cell.angle_alpha   90.00
_cell.angle_beta   90.00
_cell.angle_gamma   90.00
#
_symmetry.space_group_name_H-M   'P 1'
#
loop_
_entity.id
_entity.type
_entity.pdbx_description
1 polymer ?
#
loop_
_entity_poly.entity_id
_entity_poly.type
_entity_poly.pdbx_seq_one_letter_code
_entity_poly.pdbx_strand_id
1 'polypeptide(L)'
;MKWSHVAKHWHAFVPNILTQWPDLDSDEVEATEGELGPFLDHMCEVTGMSREDARDEVSEWLEGTDPADAVMDETRDNERIIASARSMHPGEDVFSDDAEFGDDDSKDGRDS
;
A
#
# COMPACT_ATOMS: atom_id res chain seq x y z
N MET A 1 12.24 -7.55 0.54
CA MET A 1 12.01 -8.37 -0.69
C MET A 1 13.22 -8.23 -1.64
N LYS A 2 13.38 -9.10 -2.66
CA LYS A 2 14.42 -8.94 -3.71
C LYS A 2 13.76 -8.68 -5.07
N TRP A 3 14.36 -7.81 -5.88
CA TRP A 3 13.88 -7.53 -7.25
C TRP A 3 13.75 -8.80 -8.11
N SER A 4 14.65 -9.77 -7.96
CA SER A 4 14.57 -11.04 -8.69
C SER A 4 13.29 -11.84 -8.43
N HIS A 5 12.64 -11.63 -7.28
CA HIS A 5 11.33 -12.20 -6.99
C HIS A 5 10.21 -11.45 -7.73
N VAL A 6 10.29 -10.12 -7.72
CA VAL A 6 9.37 -9.24 -8.46
C VAL A 6 9.42 -9.54 -9.95
N ALA A 7 10.61 -9.60 -10.53
CA ALA A 7 10.81 -9.95 -11.95
C ALA A 7 10.24 -11.33 -12.30
N LYS A 8 10.38 -12.32 -11.41
CA LYS A 8 9.82 -13.66 -11.62
C LYS A 8 8.29 -13.67 -11.61
N HIS A 9 7.67 -12.78 -10.87
CA HIS A 9 6.22 -12.67 -10.70
C HIS A 9 5.70 -11.34 -11.27
N TRP A 10 6.34 -10.81 -12.33
CA TRP A 10 6.17 -9.43 -12.79
C TRP A 10 4.71 -8.99 -12.91
N HIS A 11 3.91 -9.74 -13.67
CA HIS A 11 2.49 -9.42 -13.89
C HIS A 11 1.65 -9.33 -12.60
N ALA A 12 2.01 -10.07 -11.54
CA ALA A 12 1.32 -9.96 -10.25
C ALA A 12 1.70 -8.68 -9.48
N PHE A 13 2.93 -8.18 -9.70
CA PHE A 13 3.45 -6.98 -9.05
C PHE A 13 3.16 -5.69 -9.82
N VAL A 14 2.94 -5.73 -11.14
CA VAL A 14 2.55 -4.56 -11.96
C VAL A 14 1.45 -3.70 -11.31
N PRO A 15 0.30 -4.23 -10.87
CA PRO A 15 -0.74 -3.40 -10.24
C PRO A 15 -0.28 -2.75 -8.91
N ASN A 16 0.58 -3.42 -8.15
CA ASN A 16 1.16 -2.84 -6.93
C ASN A 16 2.16 -1.72 -7.26
N ILE A 17 2.99 -1.93 -8.28
CA ILE A 17 3.94 -0.95 -8.82
C ILE A 17 3.19 0.31 -9.29
N LEU A 18 2.12 0.16 -10.08
CA LEU A 18 1.29 1.28 -10.55
C LEU A 18 0.51 1.96 -9.41
N THR A 19 0.30 1.28 -8.29
CA THR A 19 -0.27 1.92 -7.09
C THR A 19 0.75 2.82 -6.40
N GLN A 20 2.02 2.41 -6.36
CA GLN A 20 3.11 3.19 -5.78
C GLN A 20 3.51 4.36 -6.69
N TRP A 21 3.60 4.12 -8.00
CA TRP A 21 3.98 5.11 -9.01
C TRP A 21 2.88 5.25 -10.08
N PRO A 22 1.78 5.96 -9.76
CA PRO A 22 0.62 6.10 -10.63
C PRO A 22 0.87 6.95 -11.89
N ASP A 23 1.97 7.70 -11.92
CA ASP A 23 2.38 8.49 -13.09
C ASP A 23 3.03 7.62 -14.18
N LEU A 24 3.44 6.37 -13.86
CA LEU A 24 4.00 5.45 -14.84
C LEU A 24 2.90 4.89 -15.75
N ASP A 25 3.24 4.75 -17.03
CA ASP A 25 2.36 4.10 -17.99
C ASP A 25 2.36 2.57 -17.81
N SER A 26 1.16 1.97 -17.74
CA SER A 26 0.98 0.52 -17.52
C SER A 26 1.58 -0.31 -18.64
N ASP A 27 1.34 0.07 -19.91
CA ASP A 27 1.84 -0.69 -21.05
C ASP A 27 3.36 -0.66 -21.10
N GLU A 28 3.98 0.49 -20.81
CA GLU A 28 5.45 0.61 -20.75
C GLU A 28 6.04 -0.17 -19.57
N VAL A 29 5.40 -0.12 -18.39
CA VAL A 29 5.83 -0.90 -17.22
C VAL A 29 5.73 -2.40 -17.53
N GLU A 30 4.61 -2.87 -18.09
CA GLU A 30 4.45 -4.26 -18.49
C GLU A 30 5.51 -4.70 -19.53
N ALA A 31 5.81 -3.83 -20.50
CA ALA A 31 6.82 -4.08 -21.53
C ALA A 31 8.26 -4.17 -20.99
N THR A 32 8.55 -3.69 -19.77
CA THR A 32 9.86 -3.90 -19.14
C THR A 32 10.11 -5.35 -18.75
N GLU A 33 9.07 -6.19 -18.67
CA GLU A 33 9.15 -7.61 -18.30
C GLU A 33 9.92 -7.88 -16.99
N GLY A 34 9.92 -6.92 -16.05
CA GLY A 34 10.65 -7.02 -14.78
C GLY A 34 12.14 -6.76 -14.89
N GLU A 35 12.62 -6.22 -16.00
CA GLU A 35 13.98 -5.75 -16.15
C GLU A 35 14.18 -4.43 -15.38
N LEU A 36 15.03 -4.45 -14.35
CA LEU A 36 15.29 -3.28 -13.50
C LEU A 36 15.86 -2.10 -14.29
N GLY A 37 16.68 -2.37 -15.31
CA GLY A 37 17.31 -1.33 -16.13
C GLY A 37 16.27 -0.45 -16.83
N PRO A 38 15.49 -1.02 -17.78
CA PRO A 38 14.39 -0.35 -18.47
C PRO A 38 13.36 0.29 -17.53
N PHE A 39 13.02 -0.40 -16.42
CA PHE A 39 12.10 0.16 -15.43
C PHE A 39 12.63 1.45 -14.79
N LEU A 40 13.91 1.48 -14.39
CA LEU A 40 14.53 2.68 -13.84
C LEU A 40 14.65 3.80 -14.89
N ASP A 41 14.97 3.47 -16.14
CA ASP A 41 15.02 4.46 -17.23
C ASP A 41 13.63 5.12 -17.42
N HIS A 42 12.57 4.32 -17.54
CA HIS A 42 11.19 4.83 -17.65
C HIS A 42 10.81 5.70 -16.44
N MET A 43 11.14 5.25 -15.24
CA MET A 43 10.85 6.02 -14.03
C MET A 43 11.60 7.36 -14.00
N CYS A 44 12.86 7.39 -14.43
CA CYS A 44 13.61 8.64 -14.59
C CYS A 44 12.99 9.56 -15.66
N GLU A 45 12.50 9.01 -16.76
CA GLU A 45 11.87 9.78 -17.84
C GLU A 45 10.54 10.43 -17.39
N VAL A 46 9.72 9.69 -16.65
CA VAL A 46 8.41 10.16 -16.16
C VAL A 46 8.57 11.15 -14.99
N THR A 47 9.37 10.79 -13.99
CA THR A 47 9.49 11.59 -12.75
C THR A 47 10.54 12.70 -12.85
N GLY A 48 11.46 12.62 -13.83
CA GLY A 48 12.61 13.52 -13.95
C GLY A 48 13.70 13.30 -12.90
N MET A 49 13.62 12.21 -12.12
CA MET A 49 14.58 11.89 -11.06
C MET A 49 15.88 11.30 -11.61
N SER A 50 16.95 11.36 -10.82
CA SER A 50 18.20 10.70 -11.18
C SER A 50 18.06 9.17 -11.07
N ARG A 51 18.90 8.43 -11.79
CA ARG A 51 18.92 6.96 -11.72
C ARG A 51 19.26 6.45 -10.31
N GLU A 52 19.99 7.25 -9.54
CA GLU A 52 20.38 6.94 -8.18
C GLU A 52 19.17 7.03 -7.25
N ASP A 53 18.43 8.14 -7.31
CA ASP A 53 17.20 8.33 -6.52
C ASP A 53 16.13 7.31 -6.90
N ALA A 54 15.98 7.04 -8.20
CA ALA A 54 15.06 6.03 -8.71
C ALA A 54 15.36 4.63 -8.13
N ARG A 55 16.64 4.29 -8.01
CA ARG A 55 17.05 3.02 -7.42
C ARG A 55 16.80 2.97 -5.92
N ASP A 56 16.97 4.09 -5.22
CA ASP A 56 16.70 4.20 -3.79
C ASP A 56 15.21 3.98 -3.51
N GLU A 57 14.33 4.66 -4.24
CA GLU A 57 12.86 4.48 -4.18
C GLU A 57 12.43 3.03 -4.39
N VAL A 58 12.98 2.36 -5.40
CA VAL A 58 12.70 0.94 -5.64
C VAL A 58 13.20 0.07 -4.49
N SER A 59 14.35 0.40 -3.90
CA SER A 59 14.91 -0.33 -2.76
C SER A 59 14.03 -0.16 -1.52
N GLU A 60 13.60 1.06 -1.23
CA GLU A 60 12.68 1.38 -0.13
C GLU A 60 11.34 0.66 -0.30
N TRP A 61 10.79 0.64 -1.51
CA TRP A 61 9.56 -0.11 -1.81
C TRP A 61 9.74 -1.63 -1.61
N LEU A 62 10.89 -2.19 -2.02
CA LEU A 62 11.22 -3.60 -1.79
C LEU A 62 11.42 -3.92 -0.29
N GLU A 63 11.84 -2.96 0.52
CA GLU A 63 11.99 -3.12 1.97
C GLU A 63 10.66 -2.97 2.72
N GLY A 64 9.77 -2.09 2.26
CA GLY A 64 8.45 -1.86 2.83
C GLY A 64 7.36 -2.83 2.38
N THR A 65 7.51 -3.48 1.22
CA THR A 65 6.51 -4.42 0.68
C THR A 65 6.74 -5.83 1.23
N ASP A 66 5.80 -6.32 2.04
CA ASP A 66 5.81 -7.71 2.50
C ASP A 66 5.50 -8.65 1.31
N PRO A 67 6.30 -9.69 1.05
CA PRO A 67 6.03 -10.68 0.00
C PRO A 67 4.69 -11.37 0.10
N ALA A 68 4.11 -11.48 1.29
CA ALA A 68 2.78 -12.06 1.44
C ALA A 68 1.70 -11.15 0.83
N ASP A 69 1.78 -9.83 0.98
CA ASP A 69 0.73 -8.91 0.52
C ASP A 69 0.67 -8.77 -1.01
N ALA A 70 1.77 -9.04 -1.71
CA ALA A 70 1.83 -8.95 -3.17
C ALA A 70 1.60 -10.30 -3.89
N VAL A 71 1.82 -11.43 -3.22
CA VAL A 71 1.64 -12.78 -3.80
C VAL A 71 0.27 -13.39 -3.42
N MET A 72 -0.41 -12.86 -2.39
CA MET A 72 -1.72 -13.34 -1.93
C MET A 72 -2.92 -12.90 -2.81
N ASP A 73 -2.73 -12.72 -4.12
CA ASP A 73 -3.82 -12.39 -5.04
C ASP A 73 -3.80 -13.19 -6.34
N GLU A 74 -3.73 -14.52 -6.22
CA GLU A 74 -4.05 -15.43 -7.34
C GLU A 74 -5.57 -15.73 -7.45
N THR A 75 -6.41 -15.20 -6.55
CA THR A 75 -7.85 -15.59 -6.48
C THR A 75 -8.85 -14.51 -6.09
N ARG A 76 -8.50 -13.22 -5.98
CA ARG A 76 -9.50 -12.18 -5.62
C ARG A 76 -9.65 -11.13 -6.71
N ASP A 77 -10.52 -11.49 -7.64
CA ASP A 77 -11.29 -10.56 -8.47
C ASP A 77 -11.65 -9.27 -7.71
N ASN A 78 -11.14 -8.16 -8.23
CA ASN A 78 -11.81 -6.87 -8.36
C ASN A 78 -12.89 -6.56 -7.31
N GLU A 79 -12.48 -6.22 -6.07
CA GLU A 79 -13.22 -5.27 -5.23
C GLU A 79 -12.44 -4.91 -3.94
N ARG A 80 -12.13 -3.61 -3.82
CA ARG A 80 -12.08 -2.77 -2.60
C ARG A 80 -10.74 -2.45 -1.90
N ILE A 81 -10.43 -1.14 -2.00
CA ILE A 81 -10.22 -0.15 -0.92
C ILE A 81 -8.77 0.28 -0.64
N ILE A 82 -8.47 1.48 -1.17
CA ILE A 82 -7.81 2.63 -0.53
C ILE A 82 -7.63 2.47 1.00
N ALA A 83 -6.42 2.12 1.45
CA ALA A 83 -5.88 2.43 2.78
C ALA A 83 -4.40 2.04 2.78
N SER A 84 -3.44 2.94 2.55
CA SER A 84 -2.92 3.76 3.64
C SER A 84 -1.98 4.83 3.07
N ALA A 85 -2.56 5.84 2.42
CA ALA A 85 -1.84 7.09 2.20
C ALA A 85 -1.72 7.80 3.56
N ARG A 86 -0.47 8.03 4.00
CA ARG A 86 -0.04 9.10 4.93
C ARG A 86 -0.65 9.15 6.35
N SER A 87 0.28 9.28 7.30
CA SER A 87 0.15 10.08 8.53
C SER A 87 -0.62 9.47 9.71
N MET A 88 0.14 8.98 10.69
CA MET A 88 -0.19 9.25 12.10
C MET A 88 0.98 9.99 12.74
N HIS A 89 0.83 11.32 12.79
CA HIS A 89 1.61 12.26 13.59
C HIS A 89 1.68 11.80 15.06
N PRO A 90 2.83 11.88 15.75
CA PRO A 90 2.88 11.74 17.20
C PRO A 90 2.51 13.09 17.83
N GLY A 91 1.38 13.14 18.52
CA GLY A 91 0.88 14.37 19.13
C GLY A 91 -0.28 14.06 20.07
N GLU A 92 0.08 13.54 21.24
CA GLU A 92 -0.81 13.33 22.37
C GLU A 92 -1.57 14.60 22.78
N ASP A 93 -2.76 14.33 23.33
CA ASP A 93 -3.46 15.01 24.42
C ASP A 93 -4.65 15.93 24.07
N VAL A 94 -5.59 15.93 25.02
CA VAL A 94 -6.81 16.76 25.22
C VAL A 94 -8.17 16.15 24.84
N PHE A 95 -8.73 15.31 25.71
CA PHE A 95 -9.73 15.81 26.67
C PHE A 95 -10.18 14.69 27.64
N SER A 96 -9.83 14.89 28.90
CA SER A 96 -10.53 14.35 30.06
C SER A 96 -11.99 14.83 30.11
N ASP A 97 -12.81 14.07 30.83
CA ASP A 97 -14.01 14.52 31.56
C ASP A 97 -15.25 14.88 30.73
N ASP A 98 -16.27 14.00 30.74
CA ASP A 98 -17.52 14.36 31.42
C ASP A 98 -18.29 13.08 31.81
N ALA A 99 -18.48 12.94 33.12
CA ALA A 99 -19.21 11.88 33.76
C ALA A 99 -20.70 12.20 33.77
N GLU A 100 -21.54 11.58 32.94
CA GLU A 100 -22.98 11.60 33.20
C GLU A 100 -23.72 10.51 32.42
N PHE A 101 -23.97 9.36 33.04
CA PHE A 101 -25.22 8.63 32.81
C PHE A 101 -25.58 7.88 34.08
N GLY A 102 -26.09 8.66 35.05
CA GLY A 102 -26.89 8.14 36.14
C GLY A 102 -28.30 7.84 35.65
N ASP A 103 -28.83 6.73 36.18
CA ASP A 103 -30.25 6.46 36.47
C ASP A 103 -31.29 6.69 35.34
N ASP A 104 -31.93 5.61 34.88
CA ASP A 104 -33.27 5.27 35.40
C ASP A 104 -33.86 4.00 34.74
N ASP A 105 -34.61 3.27 35.57
CA ASP A 105 -35.68 2.31 35.30
C ASP A 105 -35.36 0.93 34.65
N SER A 106 -34.88 0.00 35.48
CA SER A 106 -35.09 -1.43 35.25
C SER A 106 -36.53 -1.82 35.59
N LYS A 107 -37.40 -1.89 34.57
CA LYS A 107 -38.66 -2.64 34.60
C LYS A 107 -38.74 -3.65 33.46
N ASP A 108 -38.58 -4.93 33.79
CA ASP A 108 -39.20 -6.11 33.16
C ASP A 108 -38.87 -7.31 34.08
N GLY A 109 -39.73 -8.22 34.53
CA GLY A 109 -41.04 -8.62 34.01
C GLY A 109 -41.07 -10.08 33.51
N ARG A 110 -40.74 -11.09 34.34
CA ARG A 110 -41.22 -12.52 34.23
C ARG A 110 -40.56 -13.41 35.30
N ASP A 111 -41.31 -14.02 36.23
CA ASP A 111 -42.09 -15.27 36.11
C ASP A 111 -41.24 -16.56 36.13
N SER A 112 -41.20 -17.20 37.31
CA SER A 112 -41.29 -18.65 37.60
C SER A 112 -40.68 -18.98 38.96
#